data_AF-A0A1R0H5F4-F1
#
_entry.id   AF-A0A1R0H5F4-F1
#
_cell.length_a   1.000
_cell.length_b   1.000
_cell.length_c   1.000
_cell.angle_alpha   90.00
_cell.angle_beta   90.00
_cell.angle_gamma   90.00
#
_symmetry.space_group_name_H-M   'P 1'
#
loop_
_entity.id
_entity.type
_entity.pdbx_description
1 polymer ?
#
loop_
_entity_poly.entity_id
_entity_poly.type
_entity_poly.pdbx_seq_one_letter_code
_entity_poly.pdbx_strand_id
1 'polypeptide(L)' 'MHGYLISISVQILITFVLIGTLSIAEEIEDPFGTDENDLPIFRYCEGIMKELDLVGIKFDRKSLVTII' A
#
# COMPACT_ATOMS: atom_id res chain seq x y z
N MET A 1 -43.40 -13.94 2.08
CA MET A 1 -42.37 -14.70 1.33
C MET A 1 -41.49 -13.78 0.46
N HIS A 2 -42.03 -12.95 -0.44
CA HIS A 2 -41.21 -12.06 -1.31
C HIS A 2 -40.32 -11.03 -0.58
N GLY A 3 -40.80 -10.42 0.51
CA GLY A 3 -40.02 -9.43 1.26
C GLY A 3 -38.74 -9.97 1.91
N TYR A 4 -38.68 -11.28 2.19
CA TYR A 4 -37.50 -11.90 2.81
C TYR A 4 -36.33 -12.02 1.83
N LEU A 5 -36.60 -12.38 0.57
CA LEU A 5 -35.59 -12.45 -0.47
C LEU A 5 -34.98 -11.07 -0.75
N ILE A 6 -35.83 -10.04 -0.83
CA ILE A 6 -35.39 -8.65 -1.00
C ILE A 6 -34.49 -8.23 0.17
N SER A 7 -34.90 -8.53 1.41
CA SER A 7 -34.11 -8.22 2.60
C SER A 7 -32.74 -8.90 2.60
N ILE A 8 -32.68 -10.19 2.26
CA ILE A 8 -31.41 -10.92 2.15
C ILE A 8 -30.51 -10.30 1.08
N SER A 9 -31.04 -10.01 -0.11
CA SER A 9 -30.25 -9.41 -1.20
C SER A 9 -29.66 -8.06 -0.80
N VAL A 10 -30.46 -7.22 -0.15
CA VAL A 10 -30.02 -5.92 0.35
C VAL A 10 -28.97 -6.08 1.46
N GLN A 11 -29.16 -7.03 2.38
CA GLN A 11 -28.19 -7.30 3.45
C GLN A 11 -26.83 -7.75 2.89
N ILE A 12 -26.84 -8.63 1.89
CA ILE A 12 -25.61 -9.09 1.23
C ILE A 12 -24.89 -7.91 0.58
N LEU A 13 -25.64 -7.06 -0.14
CA LEU A 13 -25.07 -5.89 -0.81
C LEU A 13 -24.43 -4.92 0.19
N ILE A 14 -25.15 -4.57 1.27
CA ILE A 14 -24.65 -3.65 2.30
C ILE A 14 -23.42 -4.25 2.97
N THR A 15 -23.47 -5.53 3.36
CA THR A 15 -22.35 -6.20 4.02
C THR A 15 -21.12 -6.23 3.12
N PHE A 16 -21.29 -6.53 1.83
CA PHE A 16 -20.21 -6.52 0.86
C PHE A 16 -19.54 -5.14 0.77
N VAL A 17 -20.33 -4.07 0.70
CA VAL A 17 -19.80 -2.71 0.64
C VAL A 17 -19.07 -2.35 1.94
N LEU A 18 -19.64 -2.64 3.11
CA LEU A 18 -19.04 -2.30 4.39
C LEU A 18 -17.74 -3.05 4.65
N ILE A 19 -17.74 -4.37 4.49
CA ILE A 19 -16.54 -5.20 4.70
C ILE A 19 -15.50 -4.88 3.63
N GLY A 20 -15.91 -4.77 2.36
CA GLY A 20 -14.99 -4.41 1.28
C GLY A 20 -14.31 -3.06 1.51
N THR A 21 -15.06 -2.05 1.99
CA THR A 21 -14.48 -0.74 2.32
C THR A 21 -13.51 -0.85 3.49
N LEU A 22 -13.82 -1.66 4.51
CA LEU A 22 -12.92 -1.87 5.64
C LEU A 22 -11.61 -2.54 5.20
N SER A 23 -11.68 -3.60 4.39
CA SER A 23 -10.49 -4.28 3.89
C SER A 23 -9.61 -3.37 3.03
N ILE A 24 -10.21 -2.50 2.20
CA ILE A 24 -9.44 -1.51 1.44
C ILE A 24 -8.78 -0.48 2.37
N ALA A 25 -9.45 -0.08 3.45
CA ALA A 25 -8.89 0.86 4.42
C ALA A 25 -7.69 0.26 5.16
N GLU A 26 -7.75 -1.02 5.52
CA GLU A 26 -6.63 -1.77 6.13
C GLU A 26 -5.40 -1.78 5.22
N GLU A 27 -5.58 -2.11 3.93
CA GLU A 27 -4.50 -2.12 2.93
C GLU A 27 -3.90 -0.72 2.63
N ILE A 28 -4.59 0.36 2.96
CA ILE A 28 -4.12 1.75 2.74
C ILE A 28 -3.51 2.35 4.02
N GLU A 29 -3.71 1.72 5.18
CA GLU A 29 -3.33 2.26 6.48
C GLU A 29 -1.81 2.44 6.62
N ASP A 30 -1.03 1.44 6.18
CA ASP A 30 0.44 1.50 6.18
C ASP A 30 1.01 1.35 4.75
N PRO A 31 0.98 2.41 3.93
CA PRO A 31 1.35 2.34 2.52
C PRO A 31 2.86 2.08 2.30
N PHE A 32 3.65 2.00 3.37
CA PHE A 32 5.08 1.78 3.37
C PHE A 32 5.47 0.43 3.98
N GLY A 33 4.49 -0.44 4.20
CA GLY A 33 4.66 -1.77 4.75
C GLY A 33 5.27 -2.76 3.75
N THR A 34 4.80 -4.00 3.83
CA THR A 34 5.29 -5.12 3.00
C THR A 34 4.17 -5.86 2.27
N ASP A 35 2.96 -5.31 2.26
CA ASP A 35 1.81 -5.88 1.58
C ASP A 35 1.92 -5.72 0.07
N GLU A 36 1.17 -6.53 -0.69
CA GLU A 36 1.27 -6.57 -2.15
C GLU A 36 0.89 -5.22 -2.81
N ASN A 37 0.01 -4.46 -2.15
CA ASN A 37 -0.49 -3.18 -2.64
C ASN A 37 0.28 -1.98 -2.09
N ASP A 38 1.35 -2.19 -1.31
CA ASP A 38 2.17 -1.14 -0.75
C ASP A 38 3.07 -0.46 -1.79
N LEU A 39 3.54 0.73 -1.43
CA LEU A 39 4.45 1.49 -2.28
C LEU A 39 5.80 0.78 -2.39
N PRO A 40 6.36 0.64 -3.60
CA PRO A 40 7.67 0.03 -3.79
C PRO A 40 8.80 1.01 -3.44
N ILE A 41 8.94 1.37 -2.16
CA ILE A 41 9.88 2.39 -1.66
C ILE A 41 11.31 2.09 -2.09
N PHE A 42 11.70 0.81 -2.11
CA PHE A 42 13.04 0.41 -2.53
C PHE A 42 13.35 0.89 -3.96
N ARG A 43 12.38 0.77 -4.88
CA ARG A 43 12.54 1.23 -6.28
C ARG A 43 12.60 2.76 -6.35
N TYR A 44 11.85 3.46 -5.52
CA TYR A 44 11.92 4.92 -5.44
C TYR A 44 13.28 5.39 -4.90
N CYS A 45 13.77 4.77 -3.83
CA CYS A 45 15.09 5.05 -3.28
C CYS A 45 16.21 4.79 -4.31
N GLU A 46 16.15 3.69 -5.05
CA GLU A 46 17.09 3.41 -6.14
C GLU A 46 17.04 4.48 -7.25
N GLY A 47 15.84 4.92 -7.63
CA GLY A 47 15.66 6.00 -8.59
C GLY A 47 16.30 7.31 -8.13
N ILE A 48 16.04 7.72 -6.89
CA ILE A 48 16.61 8.94 -6.30
C ILE A 48 18.14 8.83 -6.20
N MET A 49 18.67 7.71 -5.73
CA MET A 49 20.12 7.49 -5.64
C MET A 49 20.79 7.62 -7.01
N LYS A 50 20.18 7.03 -8.04
CA LYS A 50 20.67 7.15 -9.42
C LYS A 50 20.67 8.60 -9.91
N GLU A 51 19.63 9.36 -9.61
CA GLU A 51 19.54 10.77 -10.01
C GLU A 51 20.60 11.64 -9.32
N LEU A 52 20.86 11.39 -8.03
CA LEU A 52 21.92 12.08 -7.28
C LEU A 52 23.32 11.77 -7.83
N ASP A 53 23.57 10.52 -8.21
CA ASP A 53 24.82 10.11 -8.87
C ASP A 53 25.02 10.84 -10.21
N LEU A 54 23.96 11.06 -10.98
CA LEU A 54 24.00 11.80 -12.25
C LEU A 54 24.34 13.28 -12.04
N VAL A 55 23.85 13.89 -10.96
CA VAL A 55 24.16 15.28 -10.59
C VAL A 55 25.58 15.43 -10.01
N GLY A 56 26.27 14.31 -9.76
CA GLY A 56 27.66 14.28 -9.29
C GLY A 56 27.80 14.26 -7.76
N ILE A 57 26.70 14.04 -7.03
CA ILE A 57 26.71 13.85 -5.58
C ILE A 57 27.01 12.37 -5.30
N LYS A 58 28.28 12.04 -5.11
CA LYS A 58 28.71 10.67 -4.75
C LYS A 58 28.45 10.42 -3.26
N PHE A 59 27.35 9.74 -2.94
CA PHE A 59 27.09 9.29 -1.58
C PHE A 59 27.95 8.06 -1.27
N ASP A 60 28.82 8.13 -0.26
CA ASP A 60 29.69 7.00 0.11
C ASP A 60 28.86 5.86 0.72
N ARG A 61 28.64 4.80 -0.07
CA ARG A 61 27.86 3.61 0.30
C ARG A 61 28.33 2.94 1.60
N LYS A 62 29.57 3.16 2.05
CA LYS A 62 30.08 2.57 3.30
C LYS A 62 29.44 3.15 4.56
N SER A 63 28.99 4.41 4.55
CA SER A 63 28.40 5.03 5.75
C SER A 63 26.97 4.55 6.03
N LEU A 64 26.25 4.05 5.01
CA LEU A 64 24.84 3.64 5.15
C LEU A 64 24.69 2.25 5.77
N VAL A 65 25.66 1.35 5.60
CA VAL A 65 25.63 -0.02 6.18
C VAL A 65 26.02 -0.03 7.67
N THR A 66 26.53 1.08 8.21
CA THR A 66 26.88 1.21 9.63
C THR A 66 25.73 1.75 10.50
N ILE A 67 24.65 2.25 9.89
CA ILE A 67 23.53 2.89 10.60
C ILE A 67 22.26 2.00 10.64
N ILE A 68 22.26 0.87 9.94
CA ILE A 68 21.25 -0.20 10.05
C ILE A 68 21.86 -1.36 10.83
#